data_AF-A0A918LPD8-F1
#
_entry.id   AF-A0A918LPD8-F1
#
_cell.length_a   1.000
_cell.length_b   1.000
_cell.length_c   1.000
_cell.angle_alpha   90.00
_cell.angle_beta   90.00
_cell.angle_gamma   90.00
#
_symmetry.space_group_name_H-M   'P 1'
#
loop_
_entity.id
_entity.type
_entity.pdbx_description
1 polymer ?
#
loop_
_entity_poly.entity_id
_entity_poly.type
_entity_poly.pdbx_seq_one_letter_code
_entity_poly.pdbx_strand_id
1 'polypeptide(L)'
;MTDGHTSLGMPQLPAPDFPADVRARLEADAKDVIARYPSSRSALLPLLHLVQSEEGYVSRTGIRFCAEMLDLTTAEVTAVVTFYTMYRRKPSGDYQVGVCTNTLCAVMGGDAIFEELKEHLGVGNDETTTDGKVTLEHIECNAACDFAPVVMVNWEFFDNQTPESAKRLVDDLRAGRPVEPTRGAPLCTYKQTARILAGFPDERPGAVEATGGAGPASLVGLRLAKGEPLAPRVVHPRAEARDSEPRDNGTEVGEE
;
A
#
# COMPACT_ATOMS: atom_id res chain seq x y z
N MET A 1 -10.83 51.34 5.46
CA MET A 1 -9.96 50.70 4.45
C MET A 1 -9.70 49.29 4.94
N THR A 2 -10.49 48.34 4.46
CA THR A 2 -10.33 46.91 4.77
C THR A 2 -9.23 46.38 3.90
N ASP A 3 -8.09 46.02 4.49
CA ASP A 3 -6.98 45.35 3.81
C ASP A 3 -7.46 43.98 3.30
N GLY A 4 -7.85 43.96 2.04
CA GLY A 4 -8.12 42.75 1.28
C GLY A 4 -6.80 42.07 0.95
N HIS A 5 -6.28 41.28 1.89
CA HIS A 5 -5.21 40.35 1.56
C HIS A 5 -5.81 39.21 0.73
N THR A 6 -5.70 39.31 -0.59
CA THR A 6 -5.97 38.20 -1.51
C THR A 6 -4.97 37.09 -1.22
N SER A 7 -5.39 36.08 -0.46
CA SER A 7 -4.59 34.86 -0.27
C SER A 7 -4.53 34.11 -1.60
N LEU A 8 -3.36 34.11 -2.24
CA LEU A 8 -3.08 33.47 -3.55
C LEU A 8 -3.09 31.93 -3.48
N GLY A 9 -3.61 31.33 -2.39
CA GLY A 9 -3.48 29.90 -2.12
C GLY A 9 -2.02 29.44 -1.94
N MET A 10 -1.07 30.37 -1.87
CA MET A 10 0.33 30.05 -1.64
C MET A 10 0.51 29.56 -0.21
N PRO A 11 1.17 28.41 -0.01
CA PRO A 11 1.60 27.92 1.29
C PRO A 11 2.23 29.02 2.15
N GLN A 12 1.54 29.43 3.23
CA GLN A 12 2.14 30.37 4.17
C GLN A 12 3.35 29.71 4.85
N LEU A 13 4.48 30.44 4.80
CA LEU A 13 5.73 30.09 5.47
C LEU A 13 5.93 31.03 6.67
N PRO A 14 6.43 30.50 7.81
CA PRO A 14 6.76 29.09 8.05
C PRO A 14 5.50 28.22 8.21
N ALA A 15 5.68 26.90 8.13
CA ALA A 15 4.61 25.96 8.49
C ALA A 15 4.16 26.21 9.94
N PRO A 16 2.88 25.95 10.29
CA PRO A 16 2.41 26.07 11.67
C PRO A 16 3.10 25.05 12.57
N ASP A 17 3.25 25.36 13.85
CA ASP A 17 3.75 24.40 14.86
C ASP A 17 2.71 23.33 15.16
N PHE A 18 3.19 22.13 15.53
CA PHE A 18 2.32 21.16 16.20
C PHE A 18 1.76 21.76 17.49
N PRO A 19 0.52 21.41 17.91
CA PRO A 19 0.06 21.68 19.26
C PRO A 19 1.09 21.22 20.30
N ALA A 20 1.25 21.99 21.38
CA ALA A 20 2.37 21.79 22.32
C ALA A 20 2.41 20.38 22.93
N ASP A 21 1.25 19.80 23.22
CA ASP A 21 1.09 18.44 23.72
C ASP A 21 1.47 17.38 22.67
N VAL A 22 1.06 17.57 21.42
CA VAL A 22 1.43 16.71 20.29
C VAL A 22 2.94 16.77 20.05
N ARG A 23 3.51 17.98 20.02
CA ARG A 23 4.95 18.19 19.86
C ARG A 23 5.73 17.49 20.96
N ALA A 24 5.34 17.67 22.23
CA ALA A 24 6.03 17.05 23.36
C ALA A 24 6.05 15.52 23.29
N ARG A 25 4.92 14.89 22.90
CA ARG A 25 4.83 13.44 22.71
C ARG A 25 5.72 12.97 21.55
N LEU A 26 5.65 13.65 20.40
CA LEU A 26 6.46 13.31 19.23
C LEU A 26 7.96 13.48 19.50
N GLU A 27 8.37 14.51 20.24
CA GLU A 27 9.78 14.72 20.62
C GLU A 27 10.31 13.60 21.52
N ALA A 28 9.48 13.08 22.44
CA ALA A 28 9.85 11.94 23.26
C ALA A 28 10.05 10.67 22.41
N ASP A 29 9.05 10.32 21.60
CA ASP A 29 9.10 9.16 20.70
C ASP A 29 10.26 9.28 19.68
N ALA A 30 10.51 10.48 19.15
CA ALA A 30 11.60 10.72 18.20
C ALA A 30 12.98 10.52 18.84
N LYS A 31 13.18 10.92 20.11
CA LYS A 31 14.44 10.66 20.83
C LYS A 31 14.69 9.17 20.99
N ASP A 32 13.66 8.39 21.29
CA ASP A 32 13.78 6.93 21.40
C ASP A 32 14.13 6.28 20.06
N VAL A 33 13.59 6.78 18.94
CA VAL A 33 13.94 6.30 17.60
C VAL A 33 15.38 6.70 17.24
N ILE A 34 15.78 7.95 17.48
CA ILE A 34 17.12 8.47 17.19
C ILE A 34 18.19 7.67 17.96
N ALA A 35 17.93 7.34 19.22
CA ALA A 35 18.86 6.61 20.09
C ALA A 35 19.23 5.21 19.58
N ARG A 36 18.47 4.65 18.61
CA ARG A 36 18.75 3.34 18.00
C ARG A 36 19.85 3.38 16.96
N TYR A 37 20.28 4.58 16.53
CA TYR A 37 21.23 4.76 15.46
C TYR A 37 22.50 5.48 15.94
N PRO A 38 23.69 5.11 15.42
CA PRO A 38 24.92 5.84 15.72
C PRO A 38 24.96 7.24 15.09
N SER A 39 24.20 7.47 14.03
CA SER A 39 24.05 8.77 13.36
C SER A 39 22.57 9.17 13.36
N SER A 40 22.27 10.38 13.81
CA SER A 40 20.89 10.90 13.86
C SER A 40 20.21 10.87 12.50
N ARG A 41 20.94 11.21 11.42
CA ARG A 41 20.42 11.19 10.04
C ARG A 41 19.81 9.84 9.64
N SER A 42 20.32 8.73 10.17
CA SER A 42 19.79 7.39 9.88
C SER A 42 18.38 7.15 10.43
N ALA A 43 17.94 7.97 11.39
CA ALA A 43 16.60 7.91 11.96
C ALA A 43 15.54 8.63 11.10
N LEU A 44 15.90 9.27 9.99
CA LEU A 44 14.96 10.04 9.17
C LEU A 44 13.77 9.22 8.68
N LEU A 45 14.01 8.01 8.17
CA LEU A 45 12.94 7.17 7.65
C LEU A 45 11.90 6.79 8.72
N PRO A 46 12.28 6.23 9.88
CA PRO A 46 11.31 5.94 10.93
C PRO A 46 10.69 7.22 11.54
N LEU A 47 11.40 8.35 11.59
CA LEU A 47 10.79 9.62 12.03
C LEU A 47 9.68 10.10 11.08
N LEU A 48 9.83 9.89 9.78
CA LEU A 48 8.77 10.20 8.80
C LEU A 48 7.55 9.30 9.03
N HIS A 49 7.75 8.00 9.33
CA HIS A 49 6.64 7.14 9.74
C HIS A 49 6.01 7.58 11.07
N LEU A 50 6.80 8.06 12.03
CA LEU A 50 6.30 8.59 13.30
C LEU A 50 5.38 9.81 13.07
N VAL A 51 5.77 10.74 12.20
CA VAL A 51 4.91 11.86 11.78
C VAL A 51 3.62 11.36 11.15
N GLN A 52 3.70 10.38 10.23
CA GLN A 52 2.49 9.80 9.62
C GLN A 52 1.59 9.09 10.64
N SER A 53 2.15 8.57 11.74
CA SER A 53 1.33 7.96 12.79
C SER A 53 0.46 8.99 13.52
N GLU A 54 0.91 10.25 13.58
CA GLU A 54 0.15 11.34 14.18
C GLU A 54 -0.85 11.94 13.17
N GLU A 55 -0.40 12.25 11.95
CA GLU A 55 -1.18 13.04 10.99
C GLU A 55 -1.86 12.21 9.89
N GLY A 56 -1.40 10.98 9.62
CA GLY A 56 -1.83 10.12 8.51
C GLY A 56 -1.13 10.42 7.19
N TYR A 57 -0.23 11.42 7.18
CA TYR A 57 0.60 11.84 6.07
C TYR A 57 1.75 12.71 6.59
N VAL A 58 2.74 13.01 5.77
CA VAL A 58 3.85 13.91 6.11
C VAL A 58 3.49 15.33 5.70
N SER A 59 3.06 16.13 6.67
CA SER A 59 2.74 17.55 6.47
C SER A 59 4.01 18.42 6.38
N ARG A 60 3.87 19.71 6.02
CA ARG A 60 4.98 20.67 6.10
C ARG A 60 5.48 20.84 7.54
N THR A 61 4.57 20.75 8.52
CA THR A 61 4.90 20.79 9.94
C THR A 61 5.73 19.58 10.34
N GLY A 62 5.34 18.38 9.88
CA GLY A 62 6.11 17.15 10.04
C GLY A 62 7.49 17.19 9.40
N ILE A 63 7.62 17.73 8.18
CA ILE A 63 8.92 17.92 7.51
C ILE A 63 9.85 18.79 8.37
N ARG A 64 9.34 19.92 8.87
CA ARG A 64 10.11 20.83 9.72
C ARG A 64 10.47 20.17 11.05
N PHE A 65 9.54 19.44 11.66
CA PHE A 65 9.81 18.67 12.89
C PHE A 65 10.98 17.70 12.69
N CYS A 66 10.98 16.89 11.63
CA CYS A 66 12.07 15.96 11.34
C CYS A 66 13.40 16.69 11.06
N ALA A 67 13.34 17.83 10.38
CA ALA A 67 14.51 18.67 10.12
C ALA A 67 15.14 19.18 11.42
N GLU A 68 14.33 19.71 12.34
CA GLU A 68 14.75 20.18 13.66
C GLU A 68 15.33 19.05 14.53
N MET A 69 14.66 17.89 14.58
CA MET A 69 15.09 16.77 15.41
C MET A 69 16.42 16.13 14.97
N LEU A 70 16.77 16.25 13.68
CA LEU A 70 17.92 15.56 13.08
C LEU A 70 19.05 16.49 12.67
N ASP A 71 18.92 17.80 12.88
CA ASP A 71 19.83 18.83 12.36
C ASP A 71 20.01 18.73 10.84
N LEU A 72 18.89 18.62 10.13
CA LEU A 72 18.82 18.57 8.66
C LEU A 72 18.10 19.81 8.12
N THR A 73 18.27 20.08 6.84
CA THR A 73 17.44 21.08 6.16
C THR A 73 16.06 20.50 5.79
N THR A 74 15.04 21.36 5.73
CA THR A 74 13.72 20.96 5.23
C THR A 74 13.79 20.47 3.76
N ALA A 75 14.78 20.94 2.99
CA ALA A 75 15.01 20.50 1.62
C ALA A 75 15.49 19.04 1.57
N GLU A 76 16.43 18.65 2.43
CA GLU A 76 16.90 17.25 2.54
C GLU A 76 15.76 16.31 2.96
N VAL A 77 14.95 16.71 3.94
CA VAL A 77 13.79 15.92 4.37
C VAL A 77 12.76 15.82 3.24
N THR A 78 12.46 16.93 2.55
CA THR A 78 11.53 16.94 1.42
C THR A 78 12.00 16.00 0.32
N ALA A 79 13.30 15.99 -0.01
CA ALA A 79 13.86 15.10 -1.02
C ALA A 79 13.57 13.63 -0.70
N VAL A 80 13.76 13.21 0.56
CA VAL A 80 13.48 11.84 1.01
C VAL A 80 11.98 11.53 0.96
N VAL A 81 11.13 12.44 1.43
CA VAL A 81 9.66 12.29 1.39
C VAL A 81 9.12 12.18 -0.04
N THR A 82 9.74 12.87 -1.00
CA THR A 82 9.36 12.77 -2.42
C THR A 82 9.93 11.55 -3.13
N PHE A 83 11.02 10.99 -2.60
CA PHE A 83 11.72 9.86 -3.22
C PHE A 83 11.05 8.52 -2.88
N TYR A 84 10.68 8.31 -1.62
CA TYR A 84 10.04 7.06 -1.19
C TYR A 84 8.51 7.18 -1.26
N THR A 85 7.89 6.28 -2.03
CA THR A 85 6.43 6.25 -2.25
C THR A 85 5.62 5.97 -0.98
N MET A 86 6.23 5.33 0.03
CA MET A 86 5.58 4.99 1.30
C MET A 86 5.23 6.20 2.19
N TYR A 87 5.75 7.39 1.86
CA TYR A 87 5.43 8.63 2.56
C TYR A 87 4.35 9.41 1.82
N ARG A 88 3.13 9.39 2.37
CA ARG A 88 1.99 10.19 1.90
C ARG A 88 2.29 11.66 2.10
N ARG A 89 2.10 12.46 1.05
CA ARG A 89 2.26 13.93 1.09
C ARG A 89 0.94 14.69 1.15
N LYS A 90 -0.17 13.95 1.15
CA LYS A 90 -1.55 14.46 1.20
C LYS A 90 -2.33 13.63 2.23
N PRO A 91 -3.39 14.19 2.84
CA PRO A 91 -4.30 13.42 3.68
C PRO A 91 -4.74 12.14 2.97
N SER A 92 -4.73 11.04 3.71
CA SER A 92 -5.04 9.71 3.23
C SER A 92 -6.07 9.05 4.16
N GLY A 93 -6.77 8.04 3.65
CA GLY A 93 -7.79 7.33 4.41
C GLY A 93 -7.21 6.39 5.46
N ASP A 94 -8.10 5.86 6.30
CA ASP A 94 -7.77 4.87 7.33
C ASP A 94 -7.10 3.60 6.74
N TYR A 95 -7.39 3.27 5.49
CA TYR A 95 -6.92 2.09 4.78
C TYR A 95 -6.31 2.45 3.43
N GLN A 96 -5.00 2.21 3.29
CA GLN A 96 -4.30 2.25 2.01
C GLN A 96 -4.48 0.90 1.32
N VAL A 97 -5.30 0.87 0.27
CA VAL A 97 -5.61 -0.33 -0.51
C VAL A 97 -4.80 -0.29 -1.79
N GLY A 98 -3.70 -1.04 -1.82
CA GLY A 98 -2.78 -1.09 -2.94
C GLY A 98 -2.96 -2.37 -3.77
N VAL A 99 -3.15 -2.23 -5.09
CA VAL A 99 -3.28 -3.37 -6.01
C VAL A 99 -1.98 -3.56 -6.79
N CYS A 100 -1.38 -4.75 -6.69
CA CYS A 100 -0.19 -5.07 -7.48
C CYS A 100 -0.59 -5.31 -8.94
N THR A 101 0.02 -4.54 -9.84
CA THR A 101 -0.19 -4.60 -11.29
C THR A 101 1.11 -4.89 -12.04
N ASN A 102 2.17 -5.26 -11.33
CA ASN A 102 3.40 -5.71 -11.98
C ASN A 102 3.15 -7.04 -12.71
N THR A 103 4.03 -7.36 -13.66
CA THR A 103 3.90 -8.38 -14.72
C THR A 103 3.07 -9.61 -14.34
N LEU A 104 3.42 -10.32 -13.26
CA LEU A 104 2.69 -11.55 -12.90
C LEU A 104 1.28 -11.26 -12.39
N CYS A 105 1.11 -10.26 -11.52
CA CYS A 105 -0.22 -9.90 -11.03
C CYS A 105 -1.08 -9.34 -12.16
N ALA A 106 -0.55 -8.49 -13.04
CA ALA A 106 -1.26 -8.04 -14.25
C ALA A 106 -1.80 -9.20 -15.09
N VAL A 107 -0.95 -10.17 -15.43
CA VAL A 107 -1.35 -11.38 -16.19
C VAL A 107 -2.43 -12.18 -15.46
N MET A 108 -2.38 -12.24 -14.13
CA MET A 108 -3.33 -12.99 -13.30
C MET A 108 -4.62 -12.22 -12.98
N GLY A 109 -4.76 -10.95 -13.40
CA GLY A 109 -5.97 -10.14 -13.22
C GLY A 109 -5.83 -8.91 -12.30
N GLY A 110 -4.62 -8.53 -11.91
CA GLY A 110 -4.35 -7.34 -11.10
C GLY A 110 -4.84 -6.04 -11.74
N ASP A 111 -4.65 -5.88 -13.05
CA ASP A 111 -5.14 -4.70 -13.78
C ASP A 111 -6.67 -4.61 -13.75
N ALA A 112 -7.35 -5.75 -13.90
CA ALA A 112 -8.80 -5.83 -13.82
C ALA A 112 -9.31 -5.46 -12.41
N ILE A 113 -8.65 -5.96 -11.36
CA ILE A 113 -8.96 -5.60 -9.98
C ILE A 113 -8.83 -4.09 -9.77
N PHE A 114 -7.74 -3.50 -10.24
CA PHE A 114 -7.50 -2.07 -10.04
C PHE A 114 -8.55 -1.20 -10.74
N GLU A 115 -8.86 -1.48 -12.01
CA GLU A 115 -9.87 -0.73 -12.76
C GLU A 115 -11.27 -0.90 -12.17
N GLU A 116 -11.66 -2.11 -11.78
CA GLU A 116 -12.97 -2.35 -11.17
C GLU A 116 -13.11 -1.68 -9.79
N LEU A 117 -12.02 -1.58 -9.02
CA LEU A 117 -12.02 -0.83 -7.76
C LEU A 117 -12.12 0.68 -7.98
N LYS A 118 -11.46 1.24 -9.01
CA LYS A 118 -11.60 2.66 -9.36
C LYS A 118 -13.05 3.01 -9.68
N GLU A 119 -13.71 2.19 -10.50
CA GLU A 119 -15.12 2.37 -10.85
C GLU A 119 -16.03 2.23 -9.62
N HIS A 120 -15.82 1.18 -8.81
CA HIS A 120 -16.64 0.89 -7.64
C HIS A 120 -16.54 1.95 -6.54
N LEU A 121 -15.33 2.46 -6.29
CA LEU A 121 -15.08 3.45 -5.25
C LEU A 121 -15.27 4.89 -5.75
N GLY A 122 -15.27 5.10 -7.08
CA GLY A 122 -15.35 6.43 -7.69
C GLY A 122 -14.10 7.29 -7.44
N VAL A 123 -12.92 6.66 -7.32
CA VAL A 123 -11.63 7.32 -7.06
C VAL A 123 -10.56 6.82 -8.02
N GLY A 124 -9.59 7.68 -8.34
CA GLY A 124 -8.41 7.32 -9.13
C GLY A 124 -7.26 6.75 -8.29
N ASN A 125 -6.09 6.63 -8.94
CA ASN A 125 -4.85 6.29 -8.25
C ASN A 125 -4.45 7.41 -7.27
N ASP A 126 -4.01 7.04 -6.07
CA ASP A 126 -3.60 7.95 -4.98
C ASP A 126 -4.74 8.87 -4.48
N GLU A 127 -6.00 8.55 -4.80
CA GLU A 127 -7.17 9.29 -4.37
C GLU A 127 -7.90 8.58 -3.24
N THR A 128 -8.60 9.36 -2.41
CA THR A 128 -9.28 8.88 -1.22
C THR A 128 -10.78 9.05 -1.38
N THR A 129 -11.51 8.02 -0.99
CA THR A 129 -12.97 8.00 -0.92
C THR A 129 -13.52 9.15 -0.08
N THR A 130 -14.73 9.61 -0.39
CA THR A 130 -15.36 10.79 0.25
C THR A 130 -15.68 10.59 1.73
N ASP A 131 -15.80 9.34 2.18
CA ASP A 131 -15.94 8.98 3.59
C ASP A 131 -14.60 8.95 4.36
N GLY A 132 -13.48 9.19 3.67
CA GLY A 132 -12.14 9.21 4.24
C GLY A 132 -11.61 7.84 4.66
N LYS A 133 -12.21 6.74 4.19
CA LYS A 133 -11.84 5.39 4.65
C LYS A 133 -10.76 4.73 3.80
N VAL A 134 -10.94 4.72 2.49
CA VAL A 134 -10.05 4.01 1.56
C VAL A 134 -9.31 5.00 0.68
N THR A 135 -7.98 4.89 0.63
CA THR A 135 -7.14 5.43 -0.44
C THR A 135 -6.75 4.30 -1.37
N LEU A 136 -7.03 4.44 -2.66
CA LEU A 136 -6.71 3.41 -3.67
C LEU A 136 -5.36 3.70 -4.30
N GLU A 137 -4.47 2.71 -4.29
CA GLU A 137 -3.11 2.83 -4.83
C GLU A 137 -2.84 1.76 -5.88
N HIS A 138 -2.25 2.17 -6.99
CA HIS A 138 -1.58 1.27 -7.92
C HIS A 138 -0.17 1.04 -7.38
N ILE A 139 0.15 -0.21 -7.03
CA ILE A 139 1.45 -0.55 -6.45
C ILE A 139 2.23 -1.49 -7.36
N GLU A 140 3.55 -1.39 -7.26
CA GLU A 140 4.48 -2.27 -7.94
C GLU A 140 4.64 -3.61 -7.20
N CYS A 141 5.62 -4.42 -7.60
CA CYS A 141 5.87 -5.74 -7.03
C CYS A 141 6.14 -5.71 -5.51
N ASN A 142 5.33 -6.44 -4.75
CA ASN A 142 5.52 -6.68 -3.30
C ASN A 142 6.12 -8.05 -2.97
N ALA A 143 6.81 -8.67 -3.92
CA ALA A 143 7.50 -9.95 -3.77
C ALA A 143 6.61 -11.12 -3.29
N ALA A 144 5.29 -11.06 -3.55
CA ALA A 144 4.31 -12.10 -3.21
C ALA A 144 3.77 -12.82 -4.45
N CYS A 145 4.62 -12.98 -5.47
CA CYS A 145 4.26 -13.52 -6.79
C CYS A 145 3.63 -14.92 -6.73
N ASP A 146 4.03 -15.75 -5.76
CA ASP A 146 3.47 -17.10 -5.57
C ASP A 146 1.96 -17.10 -5.22
N PHE A 147 1.42 -15.92 -4.89
CA PHE A 147 0.06 -15.70 -4.41
C PHE A 147 -0.74 -14.69 -5.26
N ALA A 148 -0.26 -14.39 -6.47
CA ALA A 148 -0.88 -13.43 -7.38
C ALA A 148 -2.33 -13.83 -7.78
N PRO A 149 -3.25 -12.86 -7.98
CA PRO A 149 -3.10 -11.42 -7.77
C PRO A 149 -3.10 -11.02 -6.29
N VAL A 150 -2.27 -10.02 -5.94
CA VAL A 150 -2.10 -9.56 -4.56
C VAL A 150 -2.65 -8.13 -4.41
N VAL A 151 -3.51 -7.96 -3.42
CA VAL A 151 -3.89 -6.66 -2.87
C VAL A 151 -3.23 -6.53 -1.50
N MET A 152 -2.76 -5.32 -1.16
CA MET A 152 -2.27 -5.00 0.16
C MET A 152 -3.17 -3.97 0.82
N VAL A 153 -3.45 -4.15 2.10
CA VAL A 153 -4.14 -3.15 2.91
C VAL A 153 -3.25 -2.81 4.10
N ASN A 154 -2.80 -1.56 4.20
CA ASN A 154 -1.95 -1.09 5.29
C ASN A 154 -0.79 -2.05 5.61
N TRP A 155 -0.06 -2.50 4.59
CA TRP A 155 1.09 -3.42 4.67
C TRP A 155 0.77 -4.89 4.97
N GLU A 156 -0.51 -5.25 5.07
CA GLU A 156 -0.94 -6.65 5.22
C GLU A 156 -1.39 -7.23 3.87
N PHE A 157 -1.14 -8.53 3.68
CA PHE A 157 -1.38 -9.21 2.40
C PHE A 157 -2.79 -9.78 2.31
N PHE A 158 -3.44 -9.52 1.18
CA PHE A 158 -4.68 -10.14 0.73
C PHE A 158 -4.37 -10.83 -0.61
N ASP A 159 -4.09 -12.11 -0.51
CA ASP A 159 -3.62 -12.96 -1.60
C ASP A 159 -4.77 -13.51 -2.44
N ASN A 160 -4.44 -14.02 -3.64
CA ASN A 160 -5.35 -14.68 -4.58
C ASN A 160 -6.66 -13.90 -4.81
N GLN A 161 -6.57 -12.58 -4.90
CA GLN A 161 -7.76 -11.74 -5.06
C GLN A 161 -8.32 -11.85 -6.46
N THR A 162 -9.65 -11.80 -6.54
CA THR A 162 -10.46 -11.51 -7.73
C THR A 162 -11.11 -10.13 -7.61
N PRO A 163 -11.60 -9.54 -8.70
CA PRO A 163 -12.32 -8.27 -8.64
C PRO A 163 -13.49 -8.27 -7.64
N GLU A 164 -14.27 -9.35 -7.58
CA GLU A 164 -15.39 -9.47 -6.65
C GLU A 164 -14.93 -9.55 -5.19
N SER A 165 -13.85 -10.30 -4.93
CA SER A 165 -13.30 -10.37 -3.57
C SER A 165 -12.69 -9.05 -3.12
N ALA A 166 -12.05 -8.31 -4.03
CA ALA A 166 -11.48 -7.00 -3.74
C ALA A 166 -12.56 -5.95 -3.47
N LYS A 167 -13.66 -5.95 -4.24
CA LYS A 167 -14.84 -5.10 -3.97
C LYS A 167 -15.44 -5.38 -2.60
N ARG A 168 -15.62 -6.65 -2.25
CA ARG A 168 -16.10 -7.03 -0.91
C ARG A 168 -15.13 -6.56 0.18
N LEU A 169 -13.83 -6.74 -0.01
CA LEU A 169 -12.80 -6.27 0.92
C LEU A 169 -12.94 -4.78 1.20
N VAL A 170 -13.01 -3.93 0.16
CA VAL A 170 -13.14 -2.48 0.36
C VAL A 170 -14.49 -2.08 0.96
N ASP A 171 -15.58 -2.78 0.63
CA ASP A 171 -16.89 -2.53 1.25
C ASP A 171 -16.94 -2.92 2.73
N ASP A 172 -16.26 -4.02 3.10
CA ASP A 172 -16.11 -4.46 4.49
C ASP A 172 -15.30 -3.42 5.29
N LEU A 173 -14.18 -2.95 4.74
CA LEU A 173 -13.35 -1.89 5.34
C LEU A 173 -14.15 -0.60 5.57
N ARG A 174 -14.88 -0.13 4.56
CA ARG A 174 -15.67 1.11 4.64
C ARG A 174 -16.83 0.99 5.63
N ALA A 175 -17.42 -0.21 5.75
CA ALA A 175 -18.47 -0.49 6.73
C ALA A 175 -17.94 -0.77 8.15
N GLY A 176 -16.61 -0.80 8.35
CA GLY A 176 -15.99 -1.13 9.63
C GLY A 176 -16.18 -2.59 10.04
N ARG A 177 -16.45 -3.48 9.08
CA ARG A 177 -16.49 -4.92 9.34
C ARG A 177 -15.06 -5.44 9.49
N PRO A 178 -14.79 -6.35 10.47
CA PRO A 178 -13.48 -6.96 10.60
C PRO A 178 -13.09 -7.69 9.32
N VAL A 179 -11.89 -7.42 8.82
CA VAL A 179 -11.27 -8.15 7.71
C VAL A 179 -9.96 -8.74 8.19
N GLU A 180 -9.68 -9.97 7.74
CA GLU A 180 -8.49 -10.69 8.14
C GLU A 180 -7.55 -10.85 6.95
N PRO A 181 -6.29 -10.41 7.06
CA PRO A 181 -5.29 -10.65 6.03
C PRO A 181 -5.08 -12.15 5.80
N THR A 182 -4.80 -12.54 4.55
CA THR A 182 -4.43 -13.93 4.25
C THR A 182 -3.08 -14.28 4.87
N ARG A 183 -2.18 -13.30 4.97
CA ARG A 183 -0.88 -13.39 5.63
C ARG A 183 -0.53 -12.05 6.26
N GLY A 184 -0.01 -12.13 7.48
CA GLY A 184 0.48 -10.99 8.23
C GLY A 184 -0.29 -10.77 9.52
N ALA A 185 -0.14 -9.59 10.12
CA ALA A 185 -0.71 -9.25 11.42
C ALA A 185 -2.18 -8.81 11.29
N PRO A 186 -2.98 -8.83 12.38
CA PRO A 186 -4.33 -8.30 12.35
C PRO A 186 -4.36 -6.86 11.83
N LEU A 187 -5.26 -6.55 10.91
CA LEU A 187 -5.31 -5.24 10.28
C LEU A 187 -5.55 -4.11 11.29
N CYS A 188 -4.87 -2.97 11.11
CA CYS A 188 -5.13 -1.71 11.83
C CYS A 188 -5.27 -0.54 10.85
N THR A 189 -5.56 0.65 11.39
CA THR A 189 -5.56 1.89 10.61
C THR A 189 -4.15 2.26 10.14
N TYR A 190 -4.06 3.05 9.08
CA TYR A 190 -2.77 3.47 8.50
C TYR A 190 -1.89 4.21 9.51
N LYS A 191 -2.49 5.03 10.40
CA LYS A 191 -1.78 5.69 11.50
C LYS A 191 -1.13 4.70 12.47
N GLN A 192 -1.83 3.62 12.81
CA GLN A 192 -1.29 2.57 13.67
C GLN A 192 -0.19 1.78 12.97
N THR A 193 -0.38 1.41 11.69
CA THR A 193 0.67 0.81 10.87
C THR A 193 1.90 1.70 10.79
N ALA A 194 1.72 3.02 10.59
CA ALA A 194 2.83 3.96 10.56
C ALA A 194 3.57 4.04 11.91
N ARG A 195 2.87 3.90 13.04
CA ARG A 195 3.53 3.78 14.35
C ARG A 195 4.39 2.52 14.45
N ILE A 196 3.90 1.41 13.93
CA ILE A 196 4.65 0.14 13.88
C ILE A 196 5.89 0.27 12.98
N LEU A 197 5.75 0.89 11.81
CA LEU A 197 6.84 1.15 10.86
C LEU A 197 7.87 2.17 11.39
N ALA A 198 7.47 3.06 12.30
CA ALA A 198 8.40 3.91 13.05
C ALA A 198 9.24 3.12 14.06
N GLY A 199 8.96 1.83 14.23
CA GLY A 199 9.68 0.88 15.06
C GLY A 199 9.15 0.79 16.49
N PHE A 200 7.90 1.16 16.74
CA PHE A 200 7.23 0.89 18.01
C PHE A 200 6.53 -0.48 17.94
N PRO A 201 6.53 -1.26 19.03
CA PRO A 201 5.92 -2.59 19.02
C PRO A 201 4.41 -2.50 18.80
N ASP A 202 3.87 -3.51 18.12
CA ASP A 202 2.43 -3.72 18.06
C ASP A 202 1.97 -4.47 19.31
N GLU A 203 1.32 -3.75 20.23
CA GLU A 203 0.84 -4.30 21.51
C GLU A 203 -0.55 -4.96 21.40
N ARG A 204 -1.13 -5.02 20.20
CA ARG A 204 -2.45 -5.61 20.00
C ARG A 204 -2.39 -7.14 20.17
N PRO A 205 -3.44 -7.77 20.75
CA PRO A 205 -3.45 -9.21 20.96
C PRO A 205 -3.28 -9.98 19.64
N GLY A 206 -2.36 -10.95 19.62
CA GLY A 206 -2.12 -11.81 18.46
C GLY A 206 -1.26 -11.19 17.36
N ALA A 207 -0.85 -9.91 17.47
CA ALA A 207 -0.09 -9.24 16.42
C ALA A 207 1.33 -9.79 16.25
N VAL A 208 1.97 -10.20 17.34
CA VAL A 208 3.34 -10.75 17.32
C VAL A 208 3.32 -12.23 16.93
N GLU A 209 2.28 -12.96 17.35
CA GLU A 209 2.09 -14.39 17.06
C GLU A 209 1.60 -14.65 15.63
N ALA A 210 0.96 -13.66 15.00
CA ALA A 210 0.53 -13.70 13.61
C ALA A 210 1.74 -13.67 12.65
N THR A 211 2.46 -14.78 12.56
CA THR A 211 3.55 -14.93 11.61
C THR A 211 2.99 -15.45 10.28
N GLY A 212 3.09 -14.63 9.22
CA GLY A 212 2.89 -15.08 7.85
C GLY A 212 4.04 -15.98 7.40
N GLY A 213 4.00 -17.27 7.74
CA GLY A 213 4.96 -18.25 7.24
C GLY A 213 4.92 -18.39 5.70
N ALA A 214 5.91 -19.07 5.13
CA ALA A 214 5.86 -19.45 3.72
C ALA A 214 4.60 -20.30 3.47
N GLY A 215 3.60 -19.70 2.81
CA GLY A 215 2.32 -20.35 2.56
C GLY A 215 2.48 -21.63 1.72
N PRO A 216 1.43 -22.45 1.59
CA PRO A 216 1.52 -23.74 0.89
C PRO A 216 2.10 -23.66 -0.53
N ALA A 217 1.84 -22.56 -1.24
CA ALA A 217 2.36 -22.31 -2.58
C ALA A 217 3.90 -22.23 -2.62
N SER A 218 4.52 -21.47 -1.72
CA SER A 218 5.98 -21.32 -1.65
C SER A 218 6.69 -22.60 -1.19
N LEU A 219 5.98 -23.52 -0.51
CA LEU A 219 6.53 -24.79 -0.06
C LEU A 219 6.47 -25.91 -1.11
N VAL A 220 5.79 -25.71 -2.25
CA VAL A 220 5.59 -26.76 -3.27
C VAL A 220 6.92 -27.36 -3.74
N GLY A 221 7.92 -26.54 -4.04
CA GLY A 221 9.23 -27.02 -4.48
C GLY A 221 9.96 -27.86 -3.43
N LEU A 222 9.87 -27.46 -2.15
CA LEU A 222 10.46 -28.21 -1.04
C LEU A 222 9.77 -29.57 -0.84
N ARG A 223 8.43 -29.59 -0.89
CA ARG A 223 7.62 -30.81 -0.75
C ARG A 223 7.92 -31.82 -1.87
N LEU A 224 8.02 -31.33 -3.11
CA LEU A 224 8.46 -32.13 -4.25
C LEU A 224 9.85 -32.72 -4.04
N ALA A 225 10.82 -31.91 -3.59
CA ALA A 225 12.17 -32.39 -3.32
C ALA A 225 12.22 -33.47 -2.21
N LYS A 226 11.26 -33.46 -1.29
CA LYS A 226 11.09 -34.48 -0.24
C LYS A 226 10.31 -35.72 -0.67
N GLY A 227 9.81 -35.76 -1.91
CA GLY A 227 9.01 -36.88 -2.43
C GLY A 227 7.56 -36.88 -1.95
N GLU A 228 7.05 -35.75 -1.44
CA GLU A 228 5.63 -35.64 -1.06
C GLU A 228 4.74 -35.56 -2.32
N PRO A 229 3.62 -36.32 -2.36
CA PRO A 229 2.71 -36.27 -3.49
C PRO A 229 2.01 -34.90 -3.55
N LEU A 230 1.95 -34.29 -4.73
CA LEU A 230 1.19 -33.06 -4.94
C LEU A 230 -0.29 -33.36 -5.14
N ALA A 231 -1.16 -32.48 -4.62
CA ALA A 231 -2.53 -32.40 -5.09
C ALA A 231 -2.52 -32.08 -6.61
N PRO A 232 -3.38 -32.71 -7.41
CA PRO A 232 -3.44 -32.47 -8.85
C PRO A 232 -3.70 -30.98 -9.13
N ARG A 233 -2.90 -30.38 -10.01
CA ARG A 233 -3.04 -28.96 -10.37
C ARG A 233 -4.27 -28.78 -11.27
N VAL A 234 -5.20 -27.93 -10.85
CA VAL A 234 -6.15 -27.27 -11.76
C VAL A 234 -5.39 -26.16 -12.46
N VAL A 235 -4.64 -26.51 -13.50
CA VAL A 235 -4.39 -25.53 -14.56
C VAL A 235 -5.62 -25.66 -15.43
N HIS A 236 -6.49 -24.64 -15.48
CA HIS A 236 -7.41 -24.58 -16.60
C HIS A 236 -6.52 -24.59 -17.85
N PRO A 237 -6.72 -25.54 -18.78
CA PRO A 237 -6.04 -25.46 -20.05
C PRO A 237 -6.30 -24.05 -20.58
N ARG A 238 -5.23 -23.33 -20.92
CA ARG A 238 -5.37 -22.22 -21.87
C ARG A 238 -6.09 -22.86 -23.04
N ALA A 239 -7.38 -22.54 -23.22
CA ALA A 239 -8.25 -23.22 -24.17
C ALA A 239 -7.42 -23.48 -25.42
N GLU A 240 -7.23 -24.76 -25.75
CA GLU A 240 -6.43 -25.18 -26.88
C GLU A 240 -6.80 -24.26 -28.03
N ALA A 241 -5.78 -23.60 -28.59
CA ALA A 241 -5.95 -22.72 -29.72
C ALA A 241 -6.89 -23.44 -30.68
N ARG A 242 -8.11 -22.90 -30.86
CA ARG A 242 -9.11 -23.46 -31.76
C ARG A 242 -8.36 -23.76 -33.04
N ASP A 243 -8.30 -25.04 -33.37
CA ASP A 243 -7.70 -25.54 -34.59
C ASP A 243 -8.07 -24.59 -35.72
N SER A 244 -7.04 -24.06 -36.36
CA SER A 244 -7.19 -23.32 -37.60
C SER A 244 -7.86 -24.24 -38.60
N GLU A 245 -9.19 -24.15 -38.71
CA GLU A 245 -9.89 -24.64 -39.89
C GLU A 245 -9.20 -24.00 -41.10
N PRO A 246 -8.78 -24.80 -42.10
CA PRO A 246 -8.21 -24.23 -43.30
C PRO A 246 -9.31 -23.38 -43.94
N ARG A 247 -9.05 -22.07 -44.05
CA ARG A 247 -9.86 -21.18 -44.86
C ARG A 247 -9.80 -21.71 -46.29
N ASP A 248 -10.90 -22.31 -46.71
CA ASP A 248 -11.19 -22.66 -48.08
C ASP A 248 -11.13 -21.36 -48.91
N ASN A 249 -9.98 -21.11 -49.55
CA ASN A 249 -9.85 -20.11 -50.60
C ASN A 249 -10.51 -20.67 -51.87
N GLY A 250 -11.83 -20.82 -51.83
CA GLY A 250 -12.61 -21.06 -53.02
C GLY A 250 -12.86 -19.75 -53.75
N THR A 251 -12.01 -19.37 -54.71
CA THR A 251 -12.43 -18.62 -55.91
C THR A 251 -11.35 -18.69 -57.01
N GLU A 252 -11.58 -19.56 -57.99
CA GLU A 252 -11.22 -19.46 -59.43
C GLU A 252 -11.84 -20.74 -60.02
N VAL A 253 -12.84 -20.71 -60.90
CA VAL A 253 -12.80 -20.34 -62.33
C VAL A 253 -14.24 -20.14 -62.83
N GLY A 254 -14.46 -19.21 -63.75
CA GLY A 254 -15.67 -19.22 -64.60
C GLY A 254 -15.85 -17.96 -65.44
N GLU A 255 -15.30 -17.96 -66.65
CA GLU A 255 -15.64 -17.08 -67.77
C GLU A 255 -17.13 -17.18 -68.14
N GLU A 256 -17.79 -16.03 -68.33
CA GLU A 256 -18.58 -15.64 -69.51
C GLU A 256 -18.94 -14.14 -69.46
#